data_AF-A0A0U5ESI9-F1
#
_entry.id   AF-A0A0U5ESI9-F1
#
_cell.length_a   1.000
_cell.length_b   1.000
_cell.length_c   1.000
_cell.angle_alpha   90.00
_cell.angle_beta   90.00
_cell.angle_gamma   90.00
#
_symmetry.space_group_name_H-M   'P 1'
#
loop_
_entity.id
_entity.type
_entity.pdbx_description
1 polymer ?
#
loop_
_entity_poly.entity_id
_entity_poly.type
_entity_poly.pdbx_seq_one_letter_code
_entity_poly.pdbx_strand_id
1 'polypeptide(L)'
;MIWLSIALLSLLALAPAAIPLWRRTRQVRDERSAALALHEAQLSEIDRDLAIGLIAPAEHDIARLEIQRRILVADTAPAEAADAISPTLVWVALGLIPLVAVGLYLTNGVPSLPAQPLGPRLVAQHEQNTKNDTILNKLKQTLAQLPADDPNLRQGYLLLGQAEASREHYAEAAAAWQHALDLSFDPEIAARTGEALTRANGHVTPEALALFRKALDAAPKDAPWRGAAQARIAQGEHDQDNP
;
A
#
# COMPACT_ATOMS: atom_id res chain seq x y z
N MET A 1 2.25 22.06 21.02
CA MET A 1 2.56 20.74 21.62
C MET A 1 2.83 19.68 20.55
N ILE A 2 1.94 19.48 19.55
CA ILE A 2 2.11 18.46 18.50
C ILE A 2 3.37 18.67 17.62
N TRP A 3 3.75 19.92 17.36
CA TRP A 3 4.96 20.25 16.57
C TRP A 3 6.25 19.70 17.18
N LEU A 4 6.37 19.70 18.52
CA LEU A 4 7.53 19.10 19.21
C LEU A 4 7.55 17.58 19.03
N SER A 5 6.37 16.93 19.10
CA SER A 5 6.22 15.50 18.88
C SER A 5 6.63 15.11 17.45
N ILE A 6 6.18 15.87 16.46
CA ILE A 6 6.53 15.66 15.04
C ILE A 6 8.04 15.86 14.83
N ALA A 7 8.62 16.94 15.36
CA ALA A 7 10.05 17.19 15.23
C ALA A 7 10.89 16.06 15.84
N LEU A 8 10.52 15.57 17.03
CA LEU A 8 11.20 14.48 17.71
C LEU A 8 11.07 13.15 16.93
N LEU A 9 9.88 12.83 16.43
CA LEU A 9 9.65 11.63 15.62
C LEU A 9 10.42 11.67 14.29
N SER A 10 10.45 12.82 13.61
CA SER A 10 11.23 13.00 12.39
C SER A 10 12.72 12.81 12.62
N LEU A 11 13.26 13.36 13.72
CA LEU A 11 14.67 13.18 14.08
C LEU A 11 14.98 11.69 14.33
N LEU A 12 14.11 11.01 15.08
CA LEU A 12 14.27 9.59 15.40
C LEU A 12 14.18 8.70 14.14
N ALA A 13 13.29 9.03 13.20
CA ALA A 13 13.11 8.30 11.95
C ALA A 13 14.30 8.51 10.98
N LEU A 14 14.89 9.71 10.97
CA LEU A 14 16.03 10.03 10.09
C LEU A 14 17.38 9.62 10.67
N ALA A 15 17.50 9.47 12.00
CA ALA A 15 18.76 9.10 12.65
C ALA A 15 19.40 7.81 12.08
N PRO A 16 18.68 6.69 11.84
CA PRO A 16 19.25 5.48 11.26
C PRO A 16 19.83 5.67 9.86
N ALA A 17 19.32 6.62 9.07
CA ALA A 17 19.84 6.95 7.74
C ALA A 17 21.01 7.94 7.81
N ALA A 18 21.01 8.85 8.78
CA ALA A 18 22.11 9.79 9.02
C ALA A 18 23.37 9.10 9.55
N ILE A 19 23.21 8.06 10.38
CA ILE A 19 24.32 7.28 10.97
C ILE A 19 25.26 6.66 9.91
N PRO A 20 24.80 5.89 8.90
CA PRO A 20 25.69 5.29 7.91
C PRO A 20 26.35 6.33 7.00
N LEU A 21 25.67 7.44 6.68
CA LEU A 21 26.25 8.54 5.91
C LEU A 21 27.41 9.21 6.68
N TRP A 22 27.22 9.42 7.99
CA TRP A 22 28.26 9.98 8.85
C TRP A 22 29.38 8.98 9.16
N ARG A 23 29.06 7.68 9.25
CA ARG A 23 30.07 6.63 9.42
C ARG A 23 30.92 6.44 8.18
N ARG A 24 30.35 6.54 6.97
CA ARG A 24 31.08 6.39 5.71
C ARG A 24 32.14 7.49 5.51
N THR A 25 31.85 8.73 5.88
CA THR A 25 32.85 9.81 5.84
C THR A 25 33.96 9.62 6.88
N ARG A 26 33.65 9.00 8.02
CA ARG A 26 34.64 8.66 9.06
C ARG A 26 35.51 7.45 8.65
N GLN A 27 34.92 6.43 8.04
CA GLN A 27 35.59 5.19 7.64
C GLN A 27 36.62 5.42 6.53
N VAL A 28 36.33 6.27 5.55
CA VAL A 28 37.31 6.67 4.50
C VAL A 28 38.55 7.35 5.10
N ARG A 29 38.35 8.13 6.17
CA ARG A 29 39.47 8.77 6.88
C ARG A 29 40.25 7.76 7.74
N ASP A 30 39.56 6.75 8.27
CA ASP A 30 40.14 5.71 9.12
C ASP A 30 40.99 4.71 8.33
N GLU A 31 40.58 4.33 7.12
CA GLU A 31 41.32 3.40 6.25
C GLU A 31 42.71 3.94 5.87
N ARG A 32 42.83 5.24 5.54
CA ARG A 32 44.12 5.89 5.26
C ARG A 32 45.02 5.91 6.50
N SER A 33 44.48 6.28 7.67
CA SER A 33 45.27 6.28 8.92
C SER A 33 45.67 4.88 9.36
N ALA A 34 44.80 3.88 9.16
CA ALA A 34 45.09 2.48 9.49
C ALA A 34 46.19 1.90 8.59
N ALA A 35 46.18 2.23 7.29
CA ALA A 35 47.24 1.81 6.35
C ALA A 35 48.61 2.42 6.70
N LEU A 36 48.65 3.69 7.08
CA LEU A 36 49.89 4.35 7.54
C LEU A 36 50.41 3.73 8.84
N ALA A 37 49.54 3.54 9.84
CA ALA A 37 49.90 2.90 11.10
C ALA A 37 50.44 1.47 10.93
N LEU A 38 49.90 0.71 9.96
CA LEU A 38 50.39 -0.62 9.62
C LEU A 38 51.83 -0.58 9.08
N HIS A 39 52.13 0.35 8.16
CA HIS A 39 53.47 0.47 7.59
C HIS A 39 54.51 1.00 8.59
N GLU A 40 54.10 1.88 9.52
CA GLU A 40 54.95 2.29 10.65
C GLU A 40 55.27 1.11 11.58
N ALA A 41 54.29 0.26 11.86
CA ALA A 41 54.51 -0.96 12.65
C ALA A 41 55.47 -1.93 11.95
N GLN A 42 55.35 -2.09 10.62
CA GLN A 42 56.28 -2.91 9.83
C GLN A 42 57.73 -2.42 9.89
N LEU A 43 57.93 -1.10 9.92
CA LEU A 43 59.26 -0.51 10.08
C LEU A 43 59.88 -0.88 11.43
N SER A 44 59.08 -0.81 12.49
CA SER A 44 59.51 -1.18 13.85
C SER A 44 59.83 -2.68 13.99
N GLU A 45 59.14 -3.53 13.23
CA GLU A 45 59.34 -4.98 13.22
C GLU A 45 60.64 -5.36 12.51
N ILE A 46 60.95 -4.73 11.36
CA ILE A 46 62.20 -4.98 10.64
C ILE A 46 63.42 -4.45 11.41
N ASP A 47 63.29 -3.30 12.08
CA ASP A 47 64.34 -2.79 12.98
C ASP A 47 64.62 -3.80 14.13
N ARG A 48 63.56 -4.44 14.66
CA ARG A 48 63.67 -5.47 15.71
C ARG A 48 64.29 -6.77 15.19
N ASP A 49 63.93 -7.20 13.98
CA ASP A 49 64.46 -8.42 13.38
C ASP A 49 65.95 -8.29 13.08
N LEU A 50 66.42 -7.10 12.70
CA LEU A 50 67.85 -6.79 12.61
C LEU A 50 68.52 -6.87 13.99
N ALA A 51 67.91 -6.31 15.03
CA ALA A 51 68.48 -6.30 16.38
C ALA A 51 68.65 -7.70 16.98
N ILE A 52 67.77 -8.65 16.61
CA ILE A 52 67.82 -10.06 17.05
C ILE A 52 68.68 -10.92 16.09
N GLY A 53 69.17 -10.33 14.99
CA GLY A 53 70.05 -11.00 14.03
C GLY A 53 69.33 -11.98 13.09
N LEU A 54 68.03 -11.79 12.90
CA LEU A 54 67.20 -12.65 12.05
C LEU A 54 67.40 -12.37 10.55
N ILE A 55 67.85 -11.16 10.22
CA ILE A 55 68.07 -10.66 8.85
C ILE A 55 69.45 -9.99 8.72
N ALA A 56 70.01 -9.99 7.51
CA ALA A 56 71.28 -9.31 7.25
C ALA A 56 71.10 -7.78 7.17
N PRO A 57 72.11 -6.97 7.54
CA PRO A 57 72.03 -5.50 7.45
C PRO A 57 71.68 -4.98 6.04
N ALA A 58 72.21 -5.65 5.00
CA ALA A 58 71.91 -5.28 3.62
C ALA A 58 70.44 -5.55 3.23
N GLU A 59 69.84 -6.60 3.78
CA GLU A 59 68.43 -6.94 3.54
C GLU A 59 67.50 -5.98 4.28
N HIS A 60 67.88 -5.59 5.51
CA HIS A 60 67.20 -4.58 6.30
C HIS A 60 67.10 -3.24 5.55
N ASP A 61 68.21 -2.74 4.99
CA ASP A 61 68.23 -1.44 4.33
C ASP A 61 67.36 -1.41 3.07
N ILE A 62 67.34 -2.51 2.31
CA ILE A 62 66.46 -2.68 1.14
C ILE A 62 64.99 -2.71 1.55
N ALA A 63 64.64 -3.50 2.58
CA ALA A 63 63.26 -3.62 3.06
C ALA A 63 62.74 -2.31 3.64
N ARG A 64 63.57 -1.59 4.41
CA ARG A 64 63.24 -0.28 4.98
C ARG A 64 62.96 0.76 3.90
N LEU A 65 63.79 0.82 2.86
CA LEU A 65 63.58 1.75 1.73
C LEU A 65 62.29 1.45 0.96
N GLU A 66 61.97 0.18 0.73
CA GLU A 66 60.74 -0.22 0.04
C GLU A 66 59.49 0.14 0.87
N ILE A 67 59.51 -0.05 2.19
CA ILE A 67 58.39 0.33 3.07
C ILE A 67 58.23 1.85 3.14
N GLN A 68 59.33 2.61 3.25
CA GLN A 68 59.27 4.07 3.19
C GLN A 68 58.69 4.57 1.86
N ARG A 69 59.03 3.91 0.74
CA ARG A 69 58.42 4.18 -0.55
C ARG A 69 56.92 3.88 -0.56
N ARG A 70 56.50 2.78 0.06
CA ARG A 70 55.07 2.42 0.20
C ARG A 70 54.30 3.40 1.08
N ILE A 71 54.91 3.93 2.14
CA ILE A 71 54.32 4.99 2.96
C ILE A 71 54.08 6.24 2.13
N LEU A 72 55.05 6.68 1.33
CA LEU A 72 54.90 7.86 0.45
C LEU A 72 53.81 7.64 -0.61
N VAL A 73 53.69 6.44 -1.16
CA VAL A 73 52.63 6.07 -2.10
C VAL A 73 51.26 6.02 -1.40
N ALA A 74 51.17 5.46 -0.20
CA ALA A 74 49.93 5.39 0.58
C ALA A 74 49.46 6.77 1.07
N ASP A 75 50.38 7.70 1.34
CA ASP A 75 50.05 9.07 1.72
C ASP A 75 49.62 9.94 0.52
N THR A 76 50.07 9.61 -0.69
CA THR A 76 49.66 10.28 -1.92
C THR A 76 48.46 9.63 -2.60
N ALA A 77 48.06 8.42 -2.17
CA ALA A 77 46.86 7.76 -2.65
C ALA A 77 45.64 8.67 -2.42
N PRO A 78 44.89 9.03 -3.47
CA PRO A 78 43.61 9.68 -3.29
C PRO A 78 42.74 8.74 -2.45
N ALA A 79 41.99 9.31 -1.49
CA ALA A 79 40.89 8.60 -0.87
C ALA A 79 39.83 8.38 -1.94
N GLU A 80 40.01 7.38 -2.82
CA GLU A 80 39.06 7.01 -3.85
C GLU A 80 37.84 6.39 -3.17
N ALA A 81 36.96 7.27 -2.70
CA ALA A 81 35.56 6.93 -2.58
C ALA A 81 35.01 6.78 -4.00
N ALA A 82 34.86 5.53 -4.44
CA ALA A 82 34.15 5.18 -5.67
C ALA A 82 32.88 6.03 -5.84
N ASP A 83 32.77 6.72 -6.98
CA ASP A 83 31.62 7.54 -7.43
C ASP A 83 30.84 8.23 -6.31
N ALA A 84 31.53 9.08 -5.54
CA ALA A 84 30.86 9.93 -4.57
C ALA A 84 30.14 11.09 -5.29
N ILE A 85 28.81 11.11 -5.20
CA ILE A 85 27.97 12.26 -5.58
C ILE A 85 28.55 13.51 -4.91
N SER A 86 28.74 14.59 -5.69
CA SER A 86 29.36 15.80 -5.15
C SER A 86 28.50 16.38 -4.01
N PRO A 87 29.12 16.77 -2.88
CA PRO A 87 28.38 17.28 -1.72
C PRO A 87 27.57 18.53 -2.07
N THR A 88 28.03 19.32 -3.04
CA THR A 88 27.30 20.48 -3.57
C THR A 88 25.98 20.09 -4.23
N LEU A 89 25.95 18.99 -4.99
CA LEU A 89 24.75 18.52 -5.68
C LEU A 89 23.72 17.98 -4.68
N VAL A 90 24.17 17.36 -3.59
CA VAL A 90 23.31 16.98 -2.46
C VAL A 90 22.67 18.20 -1.80
N TRP A 91 23.45 19.25 -1.50
CA TRP A 91 22.92 20.49 -0.91
C TRP A 91 21.96 21.23 -1.85
N VAL A 92 22.27 21.27 -3.15
CA VAL A 92 21.38 21.85 -4.17
C VAL A 92 20.08 21.07 -4.24
N ALA A 93 20.12 19.73 -4.30
CA ALA A 93 18.93 18.90 -4.32
C ALA A 93 18.09 19.08 -3.04
N LEU A 94 18.73 19.15 -1.87
CA LEU A 94 18.07 19.33 -0.59
C LEU A 94 17.27 20.64 -0.51
N GLY A 95 17.74 21.71 -1.16
CA GLY A 95 17.02 22.97 -1.27
C GLY A 95 16.01 23.02 -2.42
N LEU A 96 16.38 22.49 -3.58
CA LEU A 96 15.57 22.59 -4.80
C LEU A 96 14.31 21.72 -4.73
N ILE A 97 14.41 20.49 -4.22
CA ILE A 97 13.29 19.55 -4.14
C ILE A 97 12.10 20.13 -3.36
N PRO A 98 12.25 20.63 -2.12
CA PRO A 98 11.11 21.21 -1.39
C PRO A 98 10.56 22.47 -2.06
N LEU A 99 11.39 23.29 -2.71
CA LEU A 99 10.93 24.47 -3.46
C LEU A 99 10.04 24.07 -4.64
N VAL A 100 10.47 23.07 -5.43
CA VAL A 100 9.67 22.53 -6.54
C VAL A 100 8.37 21.91 -6.01
N ALA A 101 8.42 21.17 -4.90
CA ALA A 101 7.21 20.60 -4.29
C ALA A 101 6.21 21.67 -3.86
N VAL A 102 6.67 22.76 -3.22
CA VAL A 102 5.83 23.91 -2.86
C VAL A 102 5.26 24.57 -4.11
N GLY A 103 6.07 24.79 -5.14
CA GLY A 103 5.62 25.34 -6.41
C GLY A 103 4.50 24.51 -7.04
N LEU A 104 4.69 23.19 -7.12
CA LEU A 104 3.68 22.26 -7.65
C LEU A 104 2.40 22.24 -6.81
N TYR A 105 2.50 22.34 -5.48
CA TYR A 105 1.34 22.43 -4.60
C TYR A 105 0.57 23.74 -4.78
N LEU A 106 1.25 24.86 -4.99
CA LEU A 106 0.59 26.14 -5.21
C LEU A 106 -0.12 26.20 -6.58
N THR A 107 0.39 25.51 -7.60
CA THR A 107 -0.23 25.49 -8.94
C THR A 107 -1.33 24.43 -9.09
N ASN A 108 -1.17 23.25 -8.47
CA ASN A 108 -2.09 22.11 -8.65
C ASN A 108 -2.92 21.78 -7.41
N GLY A 109 -2.54 22.29 -6.24
CA GLY A 109 -3.22 22.04 -4.97
C GLY A 109 -4.32 23.05 -4.68
N VAL A 110 -4.93 22.87 -3.50
CA VAL A 110 -5.99 23.75 -3.00
C VAL A 110 -5.51 24.41 -1.70
N PRO A 111 -4.65 25.44 -1.78
CA PRO A 111 -4.06 26.06 -0.59
C PRO A 111 -5.09 26.73 0.33
N SER A 112 -6.25 27.09 -0.22
CA SER A 112 -7.38 27.68 0.51
C SER A 112 -8.30 26.65 1.16
N LEU A 113 -8.01 25.34 1.07
CA LEU A 113 -8.87 24.32 1.64
C LEU A 113 -8.94 24.50 3.18
N PRO A 114 -10.12 24.75 3.75
CA PRO A 114 -10.25 24.90 5.19
C PRO A 114 -9.93 23.58 5.90
N ALA A 115 -9.52 23.66 7.16
CA ALA A 115 -9.34 22.48 7.99
C ALA A 115 -10.64 21.66 8.02
N GLN A 116 -10.54 20.34 7.78
CA GLN A 116 -11.68 19.42 7.82
C GLN A 116 -11.64 18.55 9.10
N PRO A 117 -12.08 19.09 10.26
CA PRO A 117 -12.13 18.33 11.50
C PRO A 117 -13.05 17.10 11.36
N LEU A 118 -12.72 16.03 12.08
CA LEU A 118 -13.43 14.76 11.98
C LEU A 118 -14.90 14.88 12.41
N GLY A 119 -15.19 15.63 13.48
CA GLY A 119 -16.54 15.77 14.02
C GLY A 119 -17.58 16.25 12.99
N PRO A 120 -17.41 17.44 12.39
CA PRO A 120 -18.32 17.94 11.36
C PRO A 120 -18.42 17.03 10.13
N ARG A 121 -17.35 16.30 9.77
CA ARG A 121 -17.40 15.32 8.67
C ARG A 121 -18.31 14.14 8.99
N LEU A 122 -18.23 13.60 10.20
CA LEU A 122 -19.11 12.50 10.63
C LEU A 122 -20.58 12.96 10.69
N VAL A 123 -20.84 14.18 11.16
CA VAL A 123 -22.20 14.77 11.15
C VAL A 123 -22.71 14.92 9.72
N ALA A 124 -21.94 15.52 8.82
CA ALA A 124 -22.32 15.67 7.42
C ALA A 124 -22.55 14.31 6.73
N GLN A 125 -21.72 13.31 7.03
CA GLN A 125 -21.91 11.95 6.52
C GLN A 125 -23.19 11.31 7.06
N HIS A 126 -23.48 11.49 8.35
CA HIS A 126 -24.72 10.99 8.94
C HIS A 126 -25.95 11.68 8.35
N GLU A 127 -25.93 13.00 8.17
CA GLU A 127 -27.01 13.74 7.49
C GLU A 127 -27.21 13.29 6.04
N GLN A 128 -26.12 12.96 5.34
CA GLN A 128 -26.22 12.44 3.99
C GLN A 128 -26.87 11.05 3.98
N ASN A 129 -26.50 10.18 4.93
CA ASN A 129 -27.08 8.85 5.06
C ASN A 129 -28.58 8.93 5.38
N THR A 130 -29.01 9.79 6.32
CA THR A 130 -30.43 9.95 6.66
C THR A 130 -31.26 10.53 5.50
N LYS A 131 -30.70 11.45 4.72
CA LYS A 131 -31.33 11.94 3.48
C LYS A 131 -31.52 10.79 2.48
N ASN A 132 -30.50 9.97 2.28
CA ASN A 132 -30.58 8.82 1.38
C ASN A 132 -31.64 7.81 1.85
N ASP A 133 -31.70 7.51 3.14
CA ASP A 133 -32.74 6.65 3.73
C ASP A 133 -34.15 7.20 3.48
N THR A 134 -34.31 8.51 3.63
CA THR A 134 -35.60 9.17 3.38
C THR A 134 -36.03 9.02 1.91
N ILE A 135 -35.10 9.14 0.97
CA ILE A 135 -35.36 8.96 -0.47
C ILE A 135 -35.74 7.50 -0.76
N LEU A 136 -35.02 6.52 -0.21
CA LEU A 136 -35.33 5.11 -0.41
C LEU A 136 -36.68 4.71 0.20
N ASN A 137 -37.02 5.23 1.38
CA ASN A 137 -38.31 4.99 2.00
C ASN A 137 -39.46 5.58 1.17
N LYS A 138 -39.27 6.77 0.58
CA LYS A 138 -40.23 7.33 -0.38
C LYS A 138 -40.37 6.44 -1.61
N LEU A 139 -39.26 5.95 -2.17
CA LEU A 139 -39.29 5.02 -3.30
C LEU A 139 -40.08 3.75 -2.95
N LYS A 140 -39.78 3.11 -1.81
CA LYS A 140 -40.52 1.93 -1.32
C LYS A 140 -42.03 2.20 -1.21
N GLN A 141 -42.40 3.35 -0.65
CA GLN A 141 -43.80 3.73 -0.50
C GLN A 141 -44.48 3.97 -1.87
N THR A 142 -43.80 4.63 -2.81
CA THR A 142 -44.32 4.83 -4.16
C THR A 142 -44.51 3.48 -4.86
N LEU A 143 -43.54 2.58 -4.80
CA LEU A 143 -43.65 1.24 -5.41
C LEU A 143 -44.81 0.43 -4.82
N ALA A 144 -45.05 0.53 -3.50
CA ALA A 144 -46.17 -0.15 -2.86
C ALA A 144 -47.56 0.38 -3.27
N GLN A 145 -47.63 1.59 -3.84
CA GLN A 145 -48.88 2.21 -4.29
C GLN A 145 -49.12 2.03 -5.79
N LEU A 146 -48.10 1.64 -6.56
CA LEU A 146 -48.24 1.42 -7.99
C LEU A 146 -49.06 0.15 -8.27
N PRO A 147 -49.95 0.17 -9.28
CA PRO A 147 -50.66 -1.02 -9.73
C PRO A 147 -49.72 -2.14 -10.19
N ALA A 148 -50.14 -3.40 -10.02
CA ALA A 148 -49.34 -4.57 -10.39
C ALA A 148 -49.05 -4.67 -11.90
N ASP A 149 -49.87 -4.02 -12.74
CA ASP A 149 -49.75 -3.95 -14.19
C ASP A 149 -48.93 -2.72 -14.67
N ASP A 150 -48.43 -1.87 -13.77
CA ASP A 150 -47.62 -0.71 -14.15
C ASP A 150 -46.27 -1.16 -14.73
N PRO A 151 -45.92 -0.78 -15.97
CA PRO A 151 -44.64 -1.13 -16.59
C PRO A 151 -43.41 -0.68 -15.79
N ASN A 152 -43.54 0.37 -14.97
CA ASN A 152 -42.44 0.93 -14.19
C ASN A 152 -42.22 0.20 -12.87
N LEU A 153 -43.16 -0.63 -12.42
CA LEU A 153 -43.09 -1.30 -11.11
C LEU A 153 -41.84 -2.19 -11.02
N ARG A 154 -41.62 -3.02 -12.06
CA ARG A 154 -40.44 -3.88 -12.14
C ARG A 154 -39.15 -3.08 -12.13
N GLN A 155 -39.07 -2.04 -12.96
CA GLN A 155 -37.87 -1.19 -13.04
C GLN A 155 -37.58 -0.51 -11.70
N GLY A 156 -38.62 -0.08 -10.99
CA GLY A 156 -38.52 0.50 -9.66
C GLY A 156 -37.93 -0.45 -8.63
N TYR A 157 -38.38 -1.72 -8.62
CA TYR A 157 -37.81 -2.75 -7.75
C TYR A 157 -36.37 -3.11 -8.10
N LEU A 158 -36.00 -3.12 -9.38
CA LEU A 158 -34.61 -3.31 -9.81
C LEU A 158 -33.69 -2.21 -9.29
N LEU A 159 -34.12 -0.95 -9.41
CA LEU A 159 -33.38 0.21 -8.91
C LEU A 159 -33.30 0.23 -7.38
N LEU A 160 -34.39 -0.12 -6.69
CA LEU A 160 -34.41 -0.23 -5.24
C LEU A 160 -33.40 -1.28 -4.78
N GLY A 161 -33.40 -2.47 -5.38
CA GLY A 161 -32.46 -3.52 -5.02
C GLY A 161 -31.01 -3.13 -5.29
N GLN A 162 -30.73 -2.43 -6.39
CA GLN A 162 -29.39 -1.92 -6.69
C GLN A 162 -28.94 -0.87 -5.67
N ALA A 163 -29.84 0.03 -5.26
CA ALA A 163 -29.53 1.05 -4.28
C ALA A 163 -29.23 0.45 -2.89
N GLU A 164 -30.01 -0.54 -2.45
CA GLU A 164 -29.77 -1.25 -1.19
C GLU A 164 -28.47 -2.08 -1.25
N ALA A 165 -28.22 -2.79 -2.35
CA ALA A 165 -27.00 -3.58 -2.53
C ALA A 165 -25.73 -2.71 -2.51
N SER A 166 -25.78 -1.50 -3.09
CA SER A 166 -24.66 -0.55 -3.08
C SER A 166 -24.28 -0.04 -1.69
N ARG A 167 -25.18 -0.24 -0.71
CA ARG A 167 -25.03 0.13 0.69
C ARG A 167 -24.84 -1.09 1.59
N GLU A 168 -24.58 -2.25 1.00
CA GLU A 168 -24.38 -3.54 1.69
C GLU A 168 -25.63 -4.05 2.44
N HIS A 169 -26.80 -3.47 2.18
CA HIS A 169 -28.10 -3.94 2.69
C HIS A 169 -28.62 -5.09 1.81
N TYR A 170 -27.92 -6.23 1.87
CA TYR A 170 -28.15 -7.34 0.94
C TYR A 170 -29.49 -8.04 1.13
N ALA A 171 -30.06 -8.04 2.35
CA ALA A 171 -31.36 -8.65 2.61
C ALA A 171 -32.50 -7.87 1.92
N GLU A 172 -32.49 -6.54 2.07
CA GLU A 172 -33.42 -5.62 1.43
C GLU A 172 -33.25 -5.62 -0.09
N ALA A 173 -32.01 -5.71 -0.56
CA ALA A 173 -31.71 -5.85 -1.98
C ALA A 173 -32.32 -7.12 -2.58
N ALA A 174 -32.13 -8.26 -1.91
CA ALA A 174 -32.70 -9.53 -2.32
C ALA A 174 -34.23 -9.47 -2.36
N ALA A 175 -34.88 -8.93 -1.32
CA ALA A 175 -36.34 -8.78 -1.28
C ALA A 175 -36.87 -7.89 -2.43
N ALA A 176 -36.20 -6.77 -2.72
CA ALA A 176 -36.60 -5.90 -3.83
C ALA A 176 -36.45 -6.62 -5.18
N TRP A 177 -35.33 -7.32 -5.42
CA TRP A 177 -35.15 -8.07 -6.66
C TRP A 177 -36.07 -9.28 -6.77
N GLN A 178 -36.50 -9.90 -5.66
CA GLN A 178 -37.55 -10.93 -5.67
C GLN A 178 -38.86 -10.38 -6.24
N HIS A 179 -39.31 -9.21 -5.78
CA HIS A 179 -40.49 -8.56 -6.36
C HIS A 179 -40.33 -8.29 -7.86
N ALA A 180 -39.13 -7.90 -8.32
CA ALA A 180 -38.87 -7.72 -9.74
C ALA A 180 -38.93 -9.04 -10.53
N LEU A 181 -38.46 -10.15 -9.93
CA LEU A 181 -38.50 -11.50 -10.52
C LEU A 181 -39.92 -12.07 -10.58
N ASP A 182 -40.77 -11.76 -9.60
CA ASP A 182 -42.18 -12.17 -9.57
C ASP A 182 -42.98 -11.52 -10.69
N LEU A 183 -42.65 -10.27 -11.04
CA LEU A 183 -43.27 -9.55 -12.16
C LEU A 183 -42.78 -10.07 -13.51
N SER A 184 -41.47 -10.26 -13.67
CA SER A 184 -40.90 -10.88 -14.87
C SER A 184 -39.52 -11.44 -14.57
N PHE A 185 -39.44 -12.77 -14.70
CA PHE A 185 -38.24 -13.53 -14.42
C PHE A 185 -37.10 -13.15 -15.36
N ASP A 186 -35.93 -12.92 -14.79
CA ASP A 186 -34.69 -12.65 -15.50
C ASP A 186 -33.57 -13.48 -14.87
N PRO A 187 -32.86 -14.31 -15.64
CA PRO A 187 -31.86 -15.22 -15.10
C PRO A 187 -30.68 -14.49 -14.46
N GLU A 188 -30.28 -13.33 -14.98
CA GLU A 188 -29.18 -12.54 -14.40
C GLU A 188 -29.61 -11.92 -13.07
N ILE A 189 -30.84 -11.40 -12.99
CA ILE A 189 -31.38 -10.88 -11.73
C ILE A 189 -31.55 -12.02 -10.71
N ALA A 190 -32.00 -13.20 -11.11
CA ALA A 190 -32.13 -14.36 -10.22
C ALA A 190 -30.78 -14.78 -9.62
N ALA A 191 -29.72 -14.82 -10.43
CA ALA A 191 -28.37 -15.07 -9.94
C ALA A 191 -27.89 -13.96 -8.97
N ARG A 192 -28.16 -12.69 -9.28
CA ARG A 192 -27.86 -11.56 -8.38
C ARG A 192 -28.62 -11.63 -7.06
N THR A 193 -29.88 -12.02 -7.08
CA THR A 193 -30.70 -12.23 -5.87
C THR A 193 -30.13 -13.36 -5.01
N GLY A 194 -29.75 -14.49 -5.61
CA GLY A 194 -29.10 -15.59 -4.89
C GLY A 194 -27.78 -15.17 -4.23
N GLU A 195 -26.97 -14.36 -4.92
CA GLU A 195 -25.74 -13.80 -4.36
C GLU A 195 -26.02 -12.84 -3.20
N ALA A 196 -27.04 -11.98 -3.33
CA ALA A 196 -27.45 -11.09 -2.25
C ALA A 196 -27.93 -11.86 -1.01
N LEU A 197 -28.75 -12.90 -1.18
CA LEU A 197 -29.17 -13.78 -0.08
C LEU A 197 -27.97 -14.48 0.58
N THR A 198 -27.00 -14.93 -0.23
CA THR A 198 -25.78 -15.56 0.28
C THR A 198 -24.97 -14.59 1.15
N ARG A 199 -24.84 -13.33 0.72
CA ARG A 199 -24.13 -12.30 1.48
C ARG A 199 -24.87 -11.88 2.74
N ALA A 200 -26.20 -11.76 2.66
CA ALA A 200 -27.03 -11.43 3.81
C ALA A 200 -26.94 -12.47 4.92
N ASN A 201 -26.84 -13.75 4.56
CA ASN A 201 -26.80 -14.87 5.52
C ASN A 201 -25.38 -15.37 5.83
N GLY A 202 -24.36 -14.93 5.09
CA GLY A 202 -22.98 -15.38 5.22
C GLY A 202 -22.69 -16.79 4.67
N HIS A 203 -23.70 -17.50 4.17
CA HIS A 203 -23.59 -18.85 3.59
C HIS A 203 -24.65 -19.03 2.49
N VAL A 204 -24.51 -20.06 1.66
CA VAL A 204 -25.45 -20.33 0.55
C VAL A 204 -26.72 -20.98 1.12
N THR A 205 -27.79 -20.20 1.24
CA THR A 205 -29.08 -20.72 1.75
C THR A 205 -29.77 -21.61 0.71
N PRO A 206 -30.70 -22.51 1.13
CA PRO A 206 -31.48 -23.32 0.19
C PRO A 206 -32.24 -22.48 -0.86
N GLU A 207 -32.72 -21.30 -0.46
CA GLU A 207 -33.39 -20.35 -1.35
C GLU A 207 -32.42 -19.75 -2.38
N ALA A 208 -31.23 -19.31 -1.93
CA ALA A 208 -30.19 -18.83 -2.84
C ALA A 208 -29.79 -19.92 -3.84
N LEU A 209 -29.64 -21.16 -3.36
CA LEU A 209 -29.30 -22.31 -4.17
C LEU A 209 -30.36 -22.60 -5.25
N ALA A 210 -31.64 -22.58 -4.87
CA ALA A 210 -32.75 -22.74 -5.81
C ALA A 210 -32.76 -21.63 -6.88
N LEU A 211 -32.49 -20.38 -6.50
CA LEU A 211 -32.38 -19.26 -7.44
C LEU A 211 -31.19 -19.43 -8.42
N PHE A 212 -30.03 -19.86 -7.93
CA PHE A 212 -28.87 -20.12 -8.80
C PHE A 212 -29.16 -21.23 -9.82
N ARG A 213 -29.78 -22.34 -9.40
CA ARG A 213 -30.18 -23.42 -10.31
C ARG A 213 -31.15 -22.92 -11.38
N LYS A 214 -32.23 -22.25 -10.96
CA LYS A 214 -33.23 -21.68 -11.87
C LYS A 214 -32.63 -20.65 -12.84
N ALA A 215 -31.70 -19.83 -12.36
CA ALA A 215 -30.98 -18.87 -13.20
C ALA A 215 -30.15 -19.56 -14.28
N LEU A 216 -29.39 -20.61 -13.92
CA LEU A 216 -28.55 -21.35 -14.86
C LEU A 216 -29.34 -22.11 -15.92
N ASP A 217 -30.51 -22.64 -15.56
CA ASP A 217 -31.41 -23.34 -16.48
C ASP A 217 -31.94 -22.42 -17.58
N ALA A 218 -32.22 -21.16 -17.24
CA ALA A 218 -32.74 -20.15 -18.17
C ALA A 218 -31.66 -19.29 -18.85
N ALA A 219 -30.39 -19.41 -18.46
CA ALA A 219 -29.33 -18.53 -18.96
C ALA A 219 -28.75 -18.94 -20.33
N PRO A 220 -28.37 -17.96 -21.18
CA PRO A 220 -27.52 -18.19 -22.35
C PRO A 220 -26.21 -18.88 -21.97
N LYS A 221 -25.65 -19.75 -22.83
CA LYS A 221 -24.44 -20.53 -22.51
C LYS A 221 -23.19 -19.67 -22.27
N ASP A 222 -23.16 -18.46 -22.82
CA ASP A 222 -22.08 -17.48 -22.78
C ASP A 222 -22.24 -16.42 -21.70
N ALA A 223 -23.28 -16.52 -20.87
CA ALA A 223 -23.52 -15.54 -19.81
C ALA A 223 -22.32 -15.50 -18.82
N PRO A 224 -21.70 -14.31 -18.58
CA PRO A 224 -20.43 -14.20 -17.87
C PRO A 224 -20.53 -14.57 -16.38
N TRP A 225 -21.73 -14.52 -15.80
CA TRP A 225 -22.00 -14.83 -14.40
C TRP A 225 -22.24 -16.33 -14.14
N ARG A 226 -22.33 -17.19 -15.18
CA ARG A 226 -22.63 -18.62 -15.01
C ARG A 226 -21.60 -19.35 -14.15
N GLY A 227 -20.31 -19.09 -14.36
CA GLY A 227 -19.25 -19.74 -13.59
C GLY A 227 -19.34 -19.42 -12.10
N ALA A 228 -19.68 -18.18 -11.75
CA ALA A 228 -19.89 -17.78 -10.36
C ALA A 228 -21.10 -18.48 -9.73
N ALA A 229 -22.23 -18.55 -10.46
CA ALA A 229 -23.43 -19.25 -9.98
C ALA A 229 -23.18 -20.76 -9.79
N GLN A 230 -22.43 -21.41 -10.69
CA GLN A 230 -22.04 -22.82 -10.56
C GLN A 230 -21.16 -23.05 -9.32
N ALA A 231 -20.19 -22.17 -9.07
CA ALA A 231 -19.36 -22.24 -7.87
C ALA A 231 -20.17 -22.11 -6.59
N ARG A 232 -21.17 -21.22 -6.56
CA ARG A 232 -22.10 -21.07 -5.42
C ARG A 232 -22.96 -22.31 -5.17
N ILE A 233 -23.44 -22.97 -6.23
CA ILE A 233 -24.19 -24.23 -6.10
C ILE A 233 -23.30 -25.32 -5.50
N ALA A 234 -22.08 -25.48 -6.01
CA ALA A 234 -21.13 -26.47 -5.49
C ALA A 234 -20.80 -26.22 -4.00
N GLN A 235 -20.65 -24.95 -3.60
CA GLN A 235 -20.48 -24.57 -2.20
C GLN A 235 -21.71 -24.96 -1.35
N GLY A 236 -22.91 -24.59 -1.79
CA GLY A 236 -24.13 -24.86 -1.03
C GLY A 236 -24.50 -26.35 -0.94
N GLU A 237 -24.16 -27.15 -1.95
CA GLU A 237 -24.31 -28.61 -1.89
C GLU A 237 -23.36 -29.23 -0.86
N HIS A 238 -22.11 -28.75 -0.81
CA HIS A 238 -21.16 -29.20 0.20
C HIS A 238 -21.61 -28.84 1.64
N ASP A 239 -22.13 -27.63 1.83
CA ASP A 239 -22.62 -27.16 3.13
C ASP A 239 -23.88 -27.94 3.58
N GLN A 240 -24.71 -28.42 2.64
CA GLN A 240 -25.89 -29.25 2.96
C GLN A 240 -25.52 -30.69 3.33
N ASP A 241 -24.50 -31.24 2.67
CA ASP A 241 -24.02 -32.61 2.93
C ASP A 241 -23.14 -32.69 4.20
N ASN A 242 -22.68 -31.54 4.73
CA ASN A 242 -21.83 -31.45 5.93
C ASN A 242 -22.21 -30.23 6.83
N PRO A 243 -23.36 -30.30 7.53
CA PRO A 243 -23.98 -29.18 8.25
C PRO A 243 -23.25 -28.73 9.53
#